data_AF-A0A6P2F5Q9-F1
#
_entry.id   AF-A0A6P2F5Q9-F1
#
_cell.length_a   1.000
_cell.length_b   1.000
_cell.length_c   1.000
_cell.angle_alpha   90.00
_cell.angle_beta   90.00
_cell.angle_gamma   90.00
#
_symmetry.space_group_name_H-M   'P 1'
#
loop_
_entity.id
_entity.type
_entity.pdbx_description
1 polymer ?
#
loop_
_entity_poly.entity_id
_entity_poly.type
_entity_poly.pdbx_seq_one_letter_code
_entity_poly.pdbx_strand_id
1 'polypeptide(L)'
;MVAILILSFGLLGLGGLAAAAQRYVKMAQFQSIGTLMATDLGERMRGNINGFSKGLYVRANAYSTTAVELPTCATPSACTSAELAALDMAQWVGELQKRLPGGDAHVKLDPANALATDIWILWIDPKASKELSVADASTDCPAAALAGIADDAPKPRCMYYRISL
;
A
#
# COMPACT_ATOMS: atom_id res chain seq x y z
N MET A 1 47.84 24.22 -4.79
CA MET A 1 47.14 23.02 -4.29
C MET A 1 45.73 23.38 -3.80
N VAL A 2 44.87 23.86 -4.71
CA VAL A 2 43.48 24.30 -4.41
C VAL A 2 42.47 23.62 -5.36
N ALA A 3 42.89 23.34 -6.60
CA ALA A 3 42.06 22.68 -7.60
C ALA A 3 41.56 21.28 -7.19
N ILE A 4 42.41 20.45 -6.58
CA ILE A 4 42.02 19.11 -6.11
C ILE A 4 40.90 19.21 -5.05
N LEU A 5 41.01 20.20 -4.16
CA LEU A 5 40.08 20.42 -3.06
C LEU A 5 38.70 20.86 -3.59
N ILE A 6 38.66 21.75 -4.58
CA ILE A 6 37.43 22.16 -5.28
C ILE A 6 36.78 20.96 -6.01
N LEU A 7 37.58 20.15 -6.71
CA LEU A 7 37.08 18.96 -7.41
C LEU A 7 36.49 17.94 -6.43
N SER A 8 37.13 17.70 -5.28
CA SER A 8 36.61 16.80 -4.24
C SER A 8 35.26 17.26 -3.70
N PHE A 9 35.07 18.55 -3.43
CA PHE A 9 33.76 19.09 -3.00
C PHE A 9 32.71 19.00 -4.10
N GLY A 10 33.09 19.22 -5.37
CA GLY A 10 32.20 19.03 -6.51
C GLY A 10 31.67 17.60 -6.59
N LEU A 11 32.55 16.60 -6.49
CA LEU A 11 32.16 15.18 -6.52
C LEU A 11 31.26 14.78 -5.34
N LEU A 12 31.52 15.31 -4.14
CA LEU A 12 30.64 15.10 -2.97
C LEU A 12 29.25 15.68 -3.19
N GLY A 13 29.16 16.88 -3.80
CA GLY A 13 27.90 17.48 -4.20
C GLY A 13 27.10 16.59 -5.15
N LEU A 14 27.73 16.09 -6.22
CA LEU A 14 27.08 15.16 -7.16
C LEU A 14 26.63 13.85 -6.48
N GLY A 15 27.42 13.32 -5.56
CA GLY A 15 27.06 12.12 -4.79
C GLY A 15 25.78 12.32 -3.97
N GLY A 16 25.63 13.48 -3.34
CA GLY A 16 24.41 13.85 -2.61
C GLY A 16 23.18 13.93 -3.53
N LEU A 17 23.31 14.58 -4.69
CA LEU A 17 22.22 14.65 -5.67
C LEU A 17 21.85 13.27 -6.22
N ALA A 18 22.83 12.43 -6.53
CA ALA A 18 22.58 11.06 -7.00
C ALA A 18 21.80 10.24 -5.95
N ALA A 19 22.17 10.35 -4.68
CA ALA A 19 21.46 9.68 -3.59
C ALA A 19 20.02 10.19 -3.42
N ALA A 20 19.80 11.51 -3.54
CA ALA A 20 18.46 12.09 -3.52
C ALA A 20 17.61 11.61 -4.72
N ALA A 21 18.17 11.62 -5.93
CA ALA A 21 17.50 11.14 -7.13
C ALA A 21 17.06 9.67 -7.00
N GLN A 22 17.92 8.80 -6.47
CA GLN A 22 17.56 7.39 -6.21
C GLN A 22 16.39 7.25 -5.23
N ARG A 23 16.31 8.10 -4.19
CA ARG A 23 15.17 8.12 -3.26
C ARG A 23 13.87 8.48 -3.99
N TYR A 24 13.89 9.51 -4.83
CA TYR A 24 12.71 9.90 -5.62
C TYR A 24 12.25 8.79 -6.57
N VAL A 25 13.18 8.12 -7.26
CA VAL A 25 12.85 6.98 -8.13
C VAL A 25 12.18 5.85 -7.33
N LYS A 26 12.66 5.53 -6.13
CA LYS A 26 12.04 4.51 -5.28
C LYS A 26 10.65 4.90 -4.80
N MET A 27 10.43 6.16 -4.43
CA MET A 27 9.10 6.64 -4.06
C MET A 27 8.11 6.57 -5.24
N ALA A 28 8.53 6.98 -6.44
CA ALA A 28 7.72 6.85 -7.65
C ALA A 28 7.43 5.39 -8.01
N GLN A 29 8.38 4.49 -7.75
CA GLN A 29 8.18 3.04 -7.91
C GLN A 29 7.07 2.52 -6.98
N PHE A 30 7.08 2.88 -5.70
CA PHE A 30 6.05 2.45 -4.76
C PHE A 30 4.67 3.00 -5.11
N GLN A 31 4.58 4.26 -5.55
CA GLN A 31 3.32 4.83 -6.04
C GLN A 31 2.80 4.09 -7.29
N SER A 32 3.69 3.76 -8.23
CA SER A 32 3.33 2.96 -9.41
C SER A 32 2.82 1.57 -9.04
N ILE A 33 3.47 0.90 -8.07
CA ILE A 33 3.02 -0.39 -7.55
C ILE A 33 1.65 -0.24 -6.87
N GLY A 34 1.45 0.80 -6.06
CA GLY A 34 0.16 1.09 -5.43
C GLY A 34 -0.96 1.19 -6.46
N THR A 35 -0.76 1.96 -7.54
CA THR A 35 -1.77 2.13 -8.59
C THR A 35 -2.08 0.81 -9.28
N LEU A 36 -1.05 0.02 -9.60
CA LEU A 36 -1.24 -1.31 -10.20
C LEU A 36 -2.04 -2.24 -9.27
N MET A 37 -1.72 -2.24 -7.98
CA MET A 37 -2.39 -3.09 -7.00
C MET A 37 -3.84 -2.64 -6.73
N ALA A 38 -4.13 -1.35 -6.75
CA ALA A 38 -5.50 -0.85 -6.65
C ALA A 38 -6.33 -1.35 -7.86
N THR A 39 -5.80 -1.22 -9.08
CA THR A 39 -6.45 -1.73 -10.29
C THR A 39 -6.65 -3.25 -10.24
N ASP A 40 -5.65 -4.02 -9.79
CA ASP A 40 -5.76 -5.48 -9.62
C ASP A 40 -6.93 -5.86 -8.71
N LEU A 41 -7.08 -5.19 -7.56
CA LEU A 41 -8.21 -5.42 -6.68
C LEU A 41 -9.55 -5.05 -7.35
N GLY A 42 -9.57 -3.94 -8.09
CA GLY A 42 -10.74 -3.52 -8.88
C GLY A 42 -11.20 -4.60 -9.86
N GLU A 43 -10.27 -5.22 -10.59
CA GLU A 43 -10.57 -6.30 -11.52
C GLU A 43 -11.03 -7.58 -10.82
N ARG A 44 -10.46 -7.93 -9.66
CA ARG A 44 -10.95 -9.04 -8.83
C ARG A 44 -12.38 -8.82 -8.37
N MET A 45 -12.70 -7.60 -7.92
CA MET A 45 -14.07 -7.24 -7.54
C MET A 45 -15.05 -7.28 -8.74
N ARG A 46 -14.60 -6.88 -9.95
CA ARG A 46 -15.36 -7.07 -11.20
C ARG A 46 -15.65 -8.53 -11.50
N GLY A 47 -14.65 -9.41 -11.29
CA GLY A 47 -14.78 -10.85 -11.46
C GLY A 47 -15.75 -11.53 -10.49
N ASN A 48 -15.95 -10.95 -9.30
CA ASN A 48 -16.83 -11.48 -8.25
C ASN A 48 -17.83 -10.42 -7.76
N ILE A 49 -18.68 -9.95 -8.67
CA ILE A 49 -19.65 -8.89 -8.36
C ILE A 49 -20.64 -9.28 -7.25
N ASN A 50 -20.95 -10.58 -7.10
CA ASN A 50 -21.79 -11.08 -6.02
C ASN A 50 -21.12 -10.93 -4.64
N GLY A 51 -19.81 -11.21 -4.55
CA GLY A 51 -19.04 -10.99 -3.33
C GLY A 51 -18.86 -9.51 -3.03
N PHE A 52 -18.61 -8.71 -4.07
CA PHE A 52 -18.50 -7.26 -3.94
C PHE A 52 -19.78 -6.60 -3.41
N SER A 53 -20.94 -6.87 -4.03
CA SER A 53 -22.24 -6.32 -3.61
C SER A 53 -22.66 -6.71 -2.19
N LYS A 54 -22.12 -7.81 -1.65
CA LYS A 54 -22.28 -8.25 -0.26
C LYS A 54 -21.23 -7.66 0.70
N GLY A 55 -20.30 -6.86 0.21
CA GLY A 55 -19.23 -6.25 0.99
C GLY A 55 -18.16 -7.21 1.48
N LEU A 56 -17.96 -8.33 0.78
CA LEU A 56 -17.02 -9.38 1.20
C LEU A 56 -15.54 -9.02 0.95
N TYR A 57 -15.27 -7.90 0.27
CA TYR A 57 -13.93 -7.34 0.05
C TYR A 57 -13.55 -6.26 1.08
N VAL A 58 -14.43 -5.96 2.04
CA VAL A 58 -14.13 -4.97 3.10
C VAL A 58 -13.03 -5.51 4.01
N ARG A 59 -11.97 -4.73 4.20
CA ARG A 59 -10.88 -5.00 5.14
C ARG A 59 -10.62 -3.75 5.96
N ALA A 60 -11.35 -3.62 7.06
CA ALA A 60 -11.24 -2.48 7.98
C ALA A 60 -10.26 -2.73 9.15
N ASN A 61 -9.32 -3.66 8.98
CA ASN A 61 -8.37 -4.06 10.02
C ASN A 61 -7.32 -2.98 10.26
N ALA A 62 -6.71 -3.01 11.45
CA ALA A 62 -5.51 -2.26 11.75
C ALA A 62 -4.34 -2.77 10.89
N TYR A 63 -3.41 -1.86 10.59
CA TYR A 63 -2.19 -2.14 9.85
C TYR A 63 -1.42 -3.31 10.47
N SER A 64 -1.06 -4.29 9.66
CA SER A 64 -0.27 -5.43 10.11
C SER A 64 0.67 -5.92 9.02
N THR A 65 1.90 -6.26 9.44
CA THR A 65 2.89 -6.93 8.59
C THR A 65 2.93 -8.44 8.81
N THR A 66 1.96 -8.99 9.55
CA THR A 66 1.84 -10.45 9.73
C THR A 66 1.59 -11.10 8.37
N ALA A 67 2.30 -12.20 8.11
CA ALA A 67 2.12 -12.97 6.89
C ALA A 67 0.66 -13.41 6.74
N VAL A 68 0.12 -13.22 5.55
CA VAL A 68 -1.25 -13.63 5.24
C VAL A 68 -1.31 -15.12 4.89
N GLU A 69 -2.22 -15.83 5.54
CA GLU A 69 -2.53 -17.21 5.21
C GLU A 69 -3.51 -17.26 4.04
N LEU A 70 -3.22 -18.11 3.04
CA LEU A 70 -4.11 -18.30 1.90
C LEU A 70 -5.21 -19.31 2.28
N PRO A 71 -6.49 -18.91 2.29
CA PRO A 71 -7.57 -19.85 2.49
C PRO A 71 -7.71 -20.77 1.27
N THR A 72 -8.33 -21.92 1.46
CA THR A 72 -8.74 -22.82 0.38
C THR A 72 -10.27 -22.82 0.27
N CYS A 73 -10.78 -22.99 -0.94
CA CYS A 73 -12.21 -23.22 -1.13
C CYS A 73 -12.57 -24.63 -0.69
N ALA A 74 -13.75 -24.82 -0.08
CA ALA A 74 -14.23 -26.13 0.32
C ALA A 74 -14.33 -27.10 -0.87
N THR A 75 -14.70 -26.58 -2.05
CA THR A 75 -14.64 -27.30 -3.33
C THR A 75 -13.71 -26.54 -4.28
N PRO A 76 -12.52 -27.06 -4.62
CA PRO A 76 -11.51 -26.34 -5.41
C PRO A 76 -11.99 -25.83 -6.79
N SER A 77 -12.97 -26.49 -7.40
CA SER A 77 -13.54 -26.11 -8.70
C SER A 77 -14.81 -25.25 -8.60
N ALA A 78 -15.32 -25.00 -7.40
CA ALA A 78 -16.62 -24.36 -7.18
C ALA A 78 -16.61 -23.51 -5.89
N CYS A 79 -15.69 -22.54 -5.82
CA CYS A 79 -15.68 -21.55 -4.73
C CYS A 79 -16.99 -20.76 -4.70
N THR A 80 -17.57 -20.59 -3.53
CA THR A 80 -18.64 -19.61 -3.30
C THR A 80 -18.10 -18.19 -3.48
N SER A 81 -18.99 -17.21 -3.68
CA SER A 81 -18.57 -15.80 -3.79
C SER A 81 -17.87 -15.28 -2.54
N ALA A 82 -18.15 -15.85 -1.36
CA ALA A 82 -17.47 -15.51 -0.11
C ALA A 82 -16.06 -16.09 -0.03
N GLU A 83 -15.90 -17.38 -0.38
CA GLU A 83 -14.57 -18.02 -0.41
C GLU A 83 -13.68 -17.37 -1.45
N LEU A 84 -14.23 -17.02 -2.62
CA LEU A 84 -13.48 -16.34 -3.67
C LEU A 84 -13.01 -14.95 -3.22
N ALA A 85 -13.86 -14.17 -2.55
CA ALA A 85 -13.48 -12.87 -2.01
C ALA A 85 -12.38 -12.99 -0.94
N ALA A 86 -12.49 -13.98 -0.03
CA ALA A 86 -11.47 -14.23 0.97
C ALA A 86 -10.13 -14.64 0.36
N LEU A 87 -10.16 -15.53 -0.66
CA LEU A 87 -8.98 -15.94 -1.41
C LEU A 87 -8.35 -14.77 -2.16
N ASP A 88 -9.14 -13.98 -2.88
CA ASP A 88 -8.67 -12.79 -3.59
C ASP A 88 -7.99 -11.80 -2.66
N MET A 89 -8.63 -11.47 -1.54
CA MET A 89 -8.07 -10.55 -0.55
C MET A 89 -6.79 -11.10 0.07
N ALA A 90 -6.74 -12.39 0.38
CA ALA A 90 -5.55 -13.00 0.96
C ALA A 90 -4.37 -13.00 -0.03
N GLN A 91 -4.62 -13.37 -1.29
CA GLN A 91 -3.62 -13.32 -2.35
C GLN A 91 -3.13 -11.89 -2.62
N TRP A 92 -4.07 -10.95 -2.72
CA TRP A 92 -3.79 -9.56 -3.02
C TRP A 92 -2.97 -8.88 -1.92
N VAL A 93 -3.34 -9.06 -0.64
CA VAL A 93 -2.54 -8.54 0.48
C VAL A 93 -1.19 -9.25 0.58
N GLY A 94 -1.13 -10.56 0.31
CA GLY A 94 0.13 -11.29 0.23
C GLY A 94 1.07 -10.74 -0.86
N GLU A 95 0.54 -10.34 -2.02
CA GLU A 95 1.32 -9.70 -3.08
C GLU A 95 1.75 -8.27 -2.70
N LEU A 96 0.90 -7.51 -2.01
CA LEU A 96 1.27 -6.21 -1.45
C LEU A 96 2.47 -6.32 -0.51
N GLN A 97 2.43 -7.27 0.43
CA GLN A 97 3.50 -7.53 1.39
C GLN A 97 4.84 -7.90 0.73
N LYS A 98 4.80 -8.57 -0.44
CA LYS A 98 6.00 -8.94 -1.20
C LYS A 98 6.57 -7.77 -2.01
N ARG A 99 5.72 -6.88 -2.53
CA ARG A 99 6.11 -5.81 -3.47
C ARG A 99 6.41 -4.49 -2.78
N LEU A 100 5.81 -4.23 -1.64
CA LEU A 100 5.99 -3.02 -0.85
C LEU A 100 6.65 -3.33 0.49
N PRO A 101 7.60 -2.50 0.96
CA PRO A 101 8.19 -2.65 2.29
C PRO A 101 7.13 -2.45 3.36
N GLY A 102 6.84 -3.48 4.15
CA GLY A 102 5.73 -3.44 5.12
C GLY A 102 4.39 -3.16 4.46
N GLY A 103 4.15 -3.72 3.26
CA GLY A 103 2.91 -3.52 2.52
C GLY A 103 1.69 -4.01 3.28
N ASP A 104 0.63 -3.21 3.33
CA ASP A 104 -0.69 -3.64 3.80
C ASP A 104 -1.78 -2.81 3.08
N ALA A 105 -3.05 -3.09 3.35
CA ALA A 105 -4.16 -2.34 2.78
C ALA A 105 -5.35 -2.20 3.72
N HIS A 106 -6.06 -1.09 3.60
CA HIS A 106 -7.35 -0.87 4.25
C HIS A 106 -8.39 -0.66 3.15
N VAL A 107 -9.50 -1.39 3.21
CA VAL A 107 -10.55 -1.35 2.17
C VAL A 107 -11.89 -1.15 2.83
N LYS A 108 -12.65 -0.16 2.37
CA LYS A 108 -14.00 0.15 2.85
C LYS A 108 -14.94 0.38 1.68
N LEU A 109 -16.16 -0.12 1.82
CA LEU A 109 -17.26 0.27 0.96
C LEU A 109 -17.67 1.72 1.25
N ASP A 110 -18.05 2.45 0.20
CA ASP A 110 -18.64 3.76 0.36
C ASP A 110 -20.07 3.62 0.95
N PRO A 111 -20.39 4.33 2.04
CA PRO A 111 -21.69 4.22 2.71
C PRO A 111 -22.86 4.82 1.90
N ALA A 112 -22.59 5.75 0.98
CA ALA A 112 -23.55 6.40 0.11
C ALA A 112 -23.68 5.72 -1.27
N ASN A 113 -22.63 5.05 -1.74
CA ASN A 113 -22.64 4.33 -3.01
C ASN A 113 -22.09 2.91 -2.88
N ALA A 114 -22.99 1.92 -2.81
CA ALA A 114 -22.61 0.50 -2.71
C ALA A 114 -21.83 -0.05 -3.93
N LEU A 115 -21.71 0.72 -5.02
CA LEU A 115 -20.87 0.40 -6.17
C LEU A 115 -19.46 1.01 -6.08
N ALA A 116 -19.22 1.89 -5.12
CA ALA A 116 -17.92 2.51 -4.91
C ALA A 116 -17.21 1.92 -3.67
N THR A 117 -15.89 1.75 -3.80
CA THR A 117 -15.03 1.27 -2.73
C THR A 117 -13.80 2.13 -2.65
N ASP A 118 -13.44 2.44 -1.42
CA ASP A 118 -12.28 3.24 -1.05
C ASP A 118 -11.18 2.30 -0.57
N ILE A 119 -10.01 2.43 -1.19
CA ILE A 119 -8.85 1.57 -0.97
C ILE A 119 -7.69 2.46 -0.53
N TRP A 120 -7.10 2.13 0.61
CA TRP A 120 -5.85 2.71 1.07
C TRP A 120 -4.77 1.65 0.99
N ILE A 121 -3.71 1.92 0.24
CA ILE A 121 -2.52 1.07 0.19
C ILE A 121 -1.47 1.67 1.12
N LEU A 122 -0.90 0.83 1.98
CA LEU A 122 0.03 1.21 3.04
C LEU A 122 1.42 0.62 2.80
N TRP A 123 2.47 1.39 3.08
CA TRP A 123 3.84 0.90 3.13
C TRP A 123 4.71 1.70 4.09
N ILE A 124 5.80 1.12 4.58
CA ILE A 124 6.78 1.80 5.42
C ILE A 124 7.89 2.37 4.53
N ASP A 125 8.21 3.65 4.69
CA ASP A 125 9.42 4.21 4.10
C ASP A 125 10.62 3.86 5.01
N PRO A 126 11.57 3.02 4.55
CA PRO A 126 12.71 2.58 5.36
C PRO A 126 13.65 3.73 5.78
N LYS A 127 13.51 4.93 5.21
CA LYS A 127 14.30 6.11 5.60
C LYS A 127 13.43 7.31 6.00
N ALA A 128 12.22 7.09 6.52
CA ALA A 128 11.42 8.13 7.15
C ALA A 128 12.13 8.71 8.39
N SER A 129 13.08 9.61 8.17
CA SER A 129 13.55 10.54 9.19
C SER A 129 12.55 11.70 9.28
N LYS A 130 12.23 12.15 10.49
CA LYS A 130 11.27 13.24 10.79
C LYS A 130 11.47 14.55 9.99
N GLU A 131 12.59 14.74 9.30
CA GLU A 131 13.00 16.05 8.77
C GLU A 131 12.83 16.30 7.26
N LEU A 132 12.49 15.29 6.44
CA LEU A 132 12.40 15.48 4.97
C LEU A 132 11.14 14.85 4.35
N SER A 133 10.07 14.71 5.14
CA SER A 133 8.77 14.34 4.60
C SER A 133 8.08 15.58 4.03
N VAL A 134 8.09 15.76 2.71
CA VAL A 134 7.43 16.91 2.03
C VAL A 134 5.89 16.82 2.07
N ALA A 135 5.33 15.81 2.73
CA ALA A 135 3.93 15.73 3.09
C ALA A 135 3.82 14.80 4.30
N ASP A 136 3.07 15.18 5.33
CA ASP A 136 2.74 14.29 6.42
C ASP A 136 1.71 13.24 5.94
N ALA A 137 2.21 12.25 5.20
CA ALA A 137 1.43 11.16 4.61
C ALA A 137 0.80 10.22 5.67
N SER A 138 1.07 10.48 6.96
CA SER A 138 0.38 9.82 8.07
C SER A 138 -1.02 10.40 8.31
N THR A 139 -1.28 11.63 7.85
CA THR A 139 -2.62 12.27 7.90
C THR A 139 -3.59 11.68 6.87
N ASP A 140 -3.06 11.08 5.80
CA ASP A 140 -3.85 10.48 4.71
C ASP A 140 -4.30 9.04 5.03
N CYS A 141 -3.84 8.49 6.15
CA CYS A 141 -4.20 7.15 6.59
C CYS A 141 -5.50 7.16 7.41
N PRO A 142 -6.41 6.19 7.21
CA PRO A 142 -7.56 6.02 8.08
C PRO A 142 -7.13 5.78 9.53
N ALA A 143 -7.75 6.46 10.49
CA ALA A 143 -7.43 6.27 11.92
C ALA A 143 -7.55 4.80 12.36
N ALA A 144 -8.52 4.06 11.81
CA ALA A 144 -8.67 2.62 12.05
C ALA A 144 -7.50 1.79 11.53
N ALA A 145 -6.84 2.21 10.44
CA ALA A 145 -5.66 1.53 9.92
C ALA A 145 -4.43 1.79 10.80
N LEU A 146 -4.34 2.96 11.45
CA LEU A 146 -3.24 3.30 12.36
C LEU A 146 -3.46 2.84 13.81
N ALA A 147 -4.61 2.22 14.11
CA ALA A 147 -4.95 1.80 15.46
C ALA A 147 -3.92 0.80 16.01
N GLY A 148 -3.37 1.08 17.19
CA GLY A 148 -2.42 0.20 17.88
C GLY A 148 -0.95 0.39 17.49
N ILE A 149 -0.62 1.28 16.56
CA ILE A 149 0.77 1.69 16.30
C ILE A 149 1.21 2.67 17.39
N ALA A 150 2.32 2.37 18.08
CA ALA A 150 2.88 3.27 19.10
C ALA A 150 3.37 4.59 18.48
N ASP A 151 3.33 5.68 19.24
CA ASP A 151 3.67 7.02 18.72
C ASP A 151 5.13 7.18 18.30
N ASP A 152 6.02 6.36 18.86
CA ASP A 152 7.44 6.30 18.57
C ASP A 152 7.80 5.30 17.45
N ALA A 153 6.85 4.46 17.03
CA ALA A 153 7.04 3.50 15.96
C ALA A 153 6.97 4.16 14.57
N PRO A 154 7.67 3.62 13.56
CA PRO A 154 7.58 4.11 12.18
C PRO A 154 6.15 3.91 11.66
N LYS A 155 5.47 5.02 11.35
CA LYS A 155 4.11 5.00 10.79
C LYS A 155 4.14 4.69 9.29
N PRO A 156 3.21 3.87 8.77
CA PRO A 156 3.11 3.64 7.35
C PRO A 156 2.65 4.92 6.62
N ARG A 157 3.04 5.04 5.35
CA ARG A 157 2.46 6.00 4.41
C ARG A 157 1.27 5.35 3.74
N CYS A 158 0.20 6.12 3.54
CA CYS A 158 -0.98 5.67 2.81
C CYS A 158 -1.10 6.35 1.44
N MET A 159 -1.70 5.65 0.50
CA MET A 159 -2.15 6.19 -0.76
C MET A 159 -3.59 5.76 -1.01
N TYR A 160 -4.45 6.74 -1.23
CA TYR A 160 -5.89 6.56 -1.40
C TYR A 160 -6.25 6.38 -2.87
N TYR A 161 -7.12 5.42 -3.12
CA TYR A 161 -7.74 5.13 -4.40
C TYR A 161 -9.23 4.92 -4.20
N ARG A 162 -10.01 5.31 -5.19
CA ARG A 162 -11.44 5.05 -5.23
C ARG A 162 -11.77 4.32 -6.52
N ILE A 163 -12.46 3.20 -6.41
CA ILE A 163 -12.89 2.40 -7.54
C ILE A 163 -14.41 2.33 -7.52
N SER A 164 -15.03 2.45 -8.69
CA SER A 164 -16.46 2.25 -8.86
C SER A 164 -16.69 1.16 -9.91
N LEU A 165 -17.63 0.27 -9.61
CA LEU A 165 -17.94 -0.91 -10.41
C LEU A 165 -19.07 -0.66 -11.40
#